data_AF-A0A932HMZ7-F1
#
_entry.id   AF-A0A932HMZ7-F1
#
_cell.length_a   1.000
_cell.length_b   1.000
_cell.length_c   1.000
_cell.angle_alpha   90.00
_cell.angle_beta   90.00
_cell.angle_gamma   90.00
#
_symmetry.space_group_name_H-M   'P 1'
#
loop_
_entity.id
_entity.type
_entity.pdbx_description
1 polymer ?
#
loop_
_entity_poly.entity_id
_entity_poly.type
_entity_poly.pdbx_seq_one_letter_code
_entity_poly.pdbx_strand_id
1 'polypeptide(L)' 'MPDPLRRVARIPTAVLSDALGRLGTMTAAIKPIVRGMRLTGIAHTVRCFPGDYLTLLKA' A
#
# COMPACT_ATOMS: atom_id res chain seq x y z
N MET A 1 -4.89 16.90 17.09
CA MET A 1 -5.59 16.06 16.09
C MET A 1 -5.06 14.63 16.19
N PRO A 2 -5.91 13.59 16.17
CA PRO A 2 -5.42 12.21 16.14
C PRO A 2 -4.69 11.92 14.82
N ASP A 3 -3.68 11.06 14.89
CA ASP A 3 -2.83 10.64 13.76
C ASP A 3 -3.68 10.13 12.57
N PRO A 4 -3.60 10.77 11.38
CA PRO A 4 -4.35 10.36 10.19
C PRO A 4 -4.14 8.90 9.80
N LEU A 5 -2.93 8.36 9.96
CA LEU A 5 -2.63 6.97 9.61
C LEU A 5 -3.43 6.00 10.47
N ARG A 6 -3.55 6.26 11.77
CA ARG A 6 -4.34 5.43 12.69
C ARG A 6 -5.82 5.41 12.34
N ARG A 7 -6.35 6.49 11.76
CA ARG A 7 -7.75 6.56 11.30
C ARG A 7 -7.95 5.71 10.05
N VAL A 8 -7.06 5.87 9.06
CA VAL A 8 -7.13 5.13 7.78
C VAL A 8 -6.91 3.63 7.99
N ALA A 9 -6.00 3.23 8.90
CA ALA A 9 -5.70 1.83 9.19
C ALA A 9 -6.93 0.98 9.57
N ARG A 10 -7.96 1.61 10.13
CA ARG A 10 -9.20 0.93 10.56
C ARG A 10 -10.17 0.69 9.41
N ILE A 11 -10.08 1.48 8.34
CA ILE A 11 -11.01 1.45 7.21
C ILE A 11 -10.61 0.32 6.23
N PRO A 12 -11.55 -0.52 5.76
CA PRO A 12 -11.26 -1.49 4.70
C PRO A 12 -10.81 -0.80 3.40
N THR A 13 -9.87 -1.39 2.67
CA THR A 13 -9.33 -0.81 1.42
C THR A 13 -10.40 -0.64 0.33
N ALA A 14 -11.40 -1.53 0.29
CA ALA A 14 -12.55 -1.39 -0.61
C ALA A 14 -13.37 -0.12 -0.32
N VAL A 15 -13.62 0.19 0.96
CA VAL A 15 -14.34 1.41 1.36
C VAL A 15 -13.52 2.66 1.01
N LEU A 16 -12.19 2.61 1.15
CA LEU A 16 -11.31 3.69 0.71
C LEU A 16 -11.40 3.89 -0.81
N SER A 17 -11.38 2.80 -1.59
CA SER A 17 -11.57 2.84 -3.04
C SER A 17 -12.90 3.49 -3.41
N ASP A 18 -13.99 3.09 -2.78
CA ASP A 18 -15.33 3.64 -3.06
C ASP A 18 -15.40 5.13 -2.74
N ALA A 19 -14.84 5.56 -1.59
CA ALA A 19 -14.77 6.97 -1.20
C ALA A 19 -13.90 7.81 -2.16
N LEU A 20 -12.90 7.20 -2.81
CA LEU A 20 -12.04 7.83 -3.81
C LEU A 20 -12.62 7.75 -5.24
N GLY A 21 -13.86 7.30 -5.42
CA GLY A 21 -14.48 7.18 -6.74
C GLY A 21 -13.92 6.04 -7.58
N ARG A 22 -13.51 4.94 -6.93
CA ARG A 22 -12.87 3.76 -7.54
C ARG A 22 -11.48 4.03 -8.12
N LEU A 23 -10.80 5.06 -7.61
CA LEU A 23 -9.43 5.44 -7.98
C LEU A 23 -8.44 5.02 -6.89
N GLY A 24 -7.15 5.01 -7.24
CA GLY A 24 -6.05 4.75 -6.28
C GLY A 24 -5.92 3.29 -5.82
N THR A 25 -6.59 2.36 -6.49
CA THR A 25 -6.43 0.92 -6.25
C THR A 25 -5.29 0.35 -7.09
N MET A 26 -4.58 -0.62 -6.52
CA MET A 26 -3.54 -1.35 -7.23
C MET A 26 -4.13 -2.52 -8.02
N THR A 27 -3.38 -3.02 -9.01
CA THR A 27 -3.78 -4.21 -9.76
C THR A 27 -4.05 -5.40 -8.83
N ALA A 28 -5.09 -6.16 -9.15
CA ALA A 28 -5.44 -7.37 -8.40
C ALA A 28 -4.37 -8.47 -8.48
N ALA A 29 -3.36 -8.33 -9.36
CA ALA A 29 -2.18 -9.20 -9.41
C ALA A 29 -1.27 -9.05 -8.18
N ILE A 30 -1.32 -7.92 -7.46
CA ILE A 30 -0.60 -7.76 -6.18
C ILE A 30 -1.40 -8.48 -5.09
N LYS A 31 -0.80 -9.50 -4.48
CA LYS A 31 -1.43 -10.33 -3.44
C LYS A 31 -0.67 -10.25 -2.11
N PRO A 32 -1.37 -10.27 -0.96
CA PRO A 32 -0.70 -10.43 0.31
C PRO A 32 -0.10 -11.84 0.40
N ILE A 33 1.08 -11.96 1.01
CA ILE A 33 1.73 -13.25 1.26
C ILE A 33 0.96 -14.05 2.31
N VAL A 34 0.39 -13.38 3.31
CA VAL A 34 -0.37 -13.99 4.41
C VAL A 34 -1.83 -13.52 4.39
N ARG A 35 -2.77 -14.45 4.59
CA ARG A 35 -4.20 -14.15 4.63
C ARG A 35 -4.52 -13.19 5.78
N GLY A 36 -5.34 -12.17 5.51
CA GLY A 36 -5.76 -11.19 6.52
C GLY A 36 -4.73 -10.10 6.82
N MET A 37 -3.56 -10.10 6.16
CA MET A 37 -2.56 -9.05 6.32
C MET A 37 -3.10 -7.68 5.91
N ARG A 38 -2.91 -6.68 6.78
CA ARG A 38 -3.26 -5.28 6.54
C ARG A 38 -2.11 -4.39 6.99
N LEU A 39 -1.83 -3.36 6.20
CA LEU A 39 -0.80 -2.36 6.49
C LEU A 39 -1.26 -0.98 6.02
N THR A 40 -0.80 0.05 6.73
CA THR A 40 -0.97 1.46 6.35
C THR A 40 0.33 2.17 6.69
N GLY A 41 0.74 3.11 5.84
CA GLY A 41 1.97 3.87 6.06
C GLY A 41 2.19 4.89 4.94
N ILE A 42 3.34 5.57 5.02
CA ILE A 42 3.79 6.50 3.99
C ILE A 42 4.49 5.70 2.90
N ALA A 43 4.21 6.01 1.64
CA ALA A 43 4.85 5.34 0.51
C ALA A 43 6.32 5.80 0.39
N HIS A 44 7.24 4.84 0.48
CA HIS A 44 8.64 5.03 0.09
C HIS A 44 8.85 4.33 -1.26
N THR A 45 9.18 5.10 -2.30
CA THR A 45 9.19 4.59 -3.67
C THR A 45 10.59 4.24 -4.13
N VAL A 46 10.73 3.09 -4.77
CA VAL A 46 12.00 2.58 -5.31
C VAL A 46 11.77 2.10 -6.73
N ARG A 47 12.73 2.38 -7.62
CA ARG A 47 12.78 1.84 -8.97
C ARG A 47 13.98 0.91 -9.09
N CYS A 48 13.73 -0.34 -9.46
CA CYS A 48 14.76 -1.34 -9.70
C CYS A 48 14.96 -1.58 -11.20
N PHE A 49 16.19 -1.91 -11.60
CA PHE A 49 16.45 -2.45 -12.93
C PHE A 49 15.97 -3.91 -13.00
N PRO A 50 15.50 -4.42 -14.15
CA PRO A 50 15.12 -5.82 -14.27
C PRO A 50 16.23 -6.78 -13.81
N GLY A 51 15.92 -7.67 -12.86
CA GLY A 51 16.87 -8.63 -12.31
C GLY A 51 17.77 -8.12 -11.18
N ASP A 52 17.64 -6.85 -10.76
CA ASP A 52 18.42 -6.25 -9.66
C ASP A 52 17.52 -5.79 -8.50
N TYR A 53 18.04 -5.86 -7.27
CA TYR A 53 17.39 -5.45 -6.03
C TYR A 53 18.28 -4.55 -5.15
N LEU A 54 19.50 -4.21 -5.57
CA LEU A 54 20.43 -3.39 -4.77
C LEU A 54 19.85 -2.02 -4.42
N THR A 55 19.07 -1.40 -5.31
CA THR A 55 18.38 -0.12 -5.04
C THR A 55 17.39 -0.26 -3.88
N LEU A 56 16.74 -1.42 -3.72
CA LEU A 56 15.77 -1.68 -2.65
C LEU A 56 16.47 -1.79 -1.28
N LEU A 57 17.69 -2.32 -1.23
CA LEU A 57 18.44 -2.47 0.04
C LEU A 57 19.02 -1.16 0.58
N LYS A 58 19.25 -0.18 -0.31
CA LYS A 58 19.86 1.12 0.04
C LYS A 58 18.83 2.25 0.17
N ALA A 59 17.56 1.94 -0.07
CA ALA A 59 16.47 2.89 -0.05
C ALA A 59 16.11 3.33 1.38
#